data_AF-A0A5K0X8B3-F1
#
_entry.id   AF-A0A5K0X8B3-F1
#
_cell.length_a   1.000
_cell.length_b   1.000
_cell.length_c   1.000
_cell.angle_alpha   90.00
_cell.angle_beta   90.00
_cell.angle_gamma   90.00
#
_symmetry.space_group_name_H-M   'P 1'
#
loop_
_entity.id
_entity.type
_entity.pdbx_description
1 polymer ?
#
loop_
_entity_poly.entity_id
_entity_poly.type
_entity_poly.pdbx_seq_one_letter_code
_entity_poly.pdbx_strand_id
1 'polypeptide(L)' 'CDPYFDDTGCKHPGCEPAYPTPKCVKKCQLQNQVWRNSKHYSANAYRVHSDCHSIMAEVYQNGPVEVSFSVYE' A
#
# COMPACT_ATOMS: atom_id res chain seq x y z
N CYS A 1 12.77 -5.45 4.53
CA CYS A 1 11.86 -5.33 5.68
C CYS A 1 10.57 -4.68 5.21
N ASP A 2 9.87 -5.31 4.27
CA ASP A 2 8.58 -4.86 3.73
C ASP A 2 7.99 -5.99 2.89
N PRO A 3 6.66 -6.06 2.72
CA PRO A 3 5.59 -5.77 3.66
C PRO A 3 5.15 -7.06 4.37
N TYR A 4 4.50 -6.87 5.53
CA TYR A 4 3.62 -7.90 6.08
C TYR A 4 2.45 -8.06 5.10
N PHE A 5 2.56 -9.02 4.19
CA PHE A 5 1.38 -9.60 3.57
C PHE A 5 0.77 -10.51 4.62
N ASP A 6 -0.37 -10.09 5.15
CA ASP A 6 -1.22 -11.05 5.82
C ASP A 6 -1.77 -11.95 4.71
N ASP A 7 -1.34 -13.21 4.68
CA ASP A 7 -1.90 -14.22 3.77
C ASP A 7 -3.37 -14.51 4.12
N THR A 8 -3.90 -13.90 5.20
CA THR A 8 -5.21 -14.22 5.77
C THR A 8 -5.96 -12.93 6.15
N GLY A 9 -6.67 -12.31 5.20
CA GLY A 9 -7.56 -11.19 5.54
C GLY A 9 -8.16 -10.53 4.32
N CYS A 10 -9.36 -10.95 3.93
CA CYS A 10 -10.12 -10.29 2.87
C CYS A 10 -11.46 -9.83 3.43
N LYS A 11 -11.93 -8.64 3.01
CA LYS A 11 -13.32 -8.20 3.23
C LYS A 11 -14.26 -8.74 2.14
N HIS A 12 -13.96 -9.90 1.56
CA HIS A 12 -14.86 -10.61 0.67
C HIS A 12 -15.65 -11.66 1.47
N PRO A 13 -16.93 -11.91 1.15
CA PRO A 13 -17.65 -13.05 1.67
C PRO A 13 -16.83 -14.34 1.44
N GLY A 14 -16.52 -15.05 2.52
CA GLY A 14 -15.65 -16.25 2.51
C GLY A 14 -14.28 -16.07 3.17
N CYS A 15 -13.94 -14.87 3.61
CA CYS A 15 -12.68 -14.59 4.32
C CYS A 15 -12.95 -14.15 5.77
N GLU A 16 -13.42 -15.11 6.57
CA GLU A 16 -13.48 -14.99 8.02
C GLU A 16 -12.45 -15.95 8.66
N PRO A 17 -11.83 -15.56 9.78
CA PRO A 17 -12.14 -14.37 10.59
C PRO A 17 -11.41 -13.09 10.13
N ALA A 18 -11.96 -11.94 10.49
CA ALA A 18 -11.23 -10.68 10.44
C ALA A 18 -10.15 -10.67 11.54
N TYR A 19 -8.89 -10.44 11.17
CA TYR A 19 -7.79 -10.35 12.13
C TYR A 19 -7.59 -8.91 12.62
N PRO A 20 -7.21 -8.70 13.90
CA PRO A 20 -6.89 -7.38 14.40
C PRO A 20 -5.65 -6.83 13.71
N THR A 21 -5.58 -5.51 13.54
CA THR A 21 -4.38 -4.84 13.01
C THR A 21 -3.14 -5.23 13.84
N PRO A 22 -2.08 -5.81 13.24
CA PRO A 22 -0.89 -6.23 13.97
C PRO A 22 -0.19 -5.08 14.71
N LYS A 23 0.56 -5.41 15.77
CA LYS A 23 1.39 -4.42 16.47
C LYS A 23 2.55 -3.96 15.59
N CYS A 24 2.85 -2.66 15.62
CA CYS A 24 4.02 -2.10 14.93
C CYS A 24 5.33 -2.57 15.60
N VAL A 25 6.03 -3.54 14.99
CA VAL A 25 7.34 -4.03 15.45
C VAL A 25 8.44 -3.38 14.60
N LYS A 26 9.30 -2.57 15.22
CA LYS A 26 10.42 -1.87 14.56
C LYS A 26 11.64 -2.78 14.34
N LYS A 27 11.41 -3.99 13.83
CA LYS A 27 12.42 -5.01 13.54
C LYS A 27 12.06 -5.72 12.25
N CYS A 28 13.07 -6.15 11.51
CA CYS A 28 12.89 -6.96 10.31
C CYS A 28 12.71 -8.43 10.71
N GLN A 29 11.95 -9.19 9.92
CA GLN A 29 11.84 -10.64 10.10
C GLN A 29 13.19 -11.34 9.84
N LEU A 30 13.91 -10.89 8.81
CA LEU A 30 15.27 -11.32 8.52
C LEU A 30 16.26 -10.62 9.46
N GLN A 31 16.99 -11.40 10.26
CA GLN A 31 17.93 -10.91 11.27
C GLN A 31 19.10 -10.11 10.69
N ASN A 32 19.42 -10.30 9.41
CA ASN A 32 20.51 -9.61 8.72
C ASN A 32 20.16 -8.20 8.24
N GLN A 33 18.92 -7.74 8.42
CA GLN A 33 18.48 -6.40 8.00
C GLN A 33 18.21 -5.50 9.21
N VAL A 34 18.78 -4.28 9.17
CA VAL A 34 18.54 -3.25 10.18
C VAL A 34 17.32 -2.42 9.78
N TRP A 35 16.24 -2.49 10.57
CA TRP A 35 14.95 -1.82 10.29
C TRP A 35 15.05 -0.33 9.99
N ARG A 36 15.98 0.39 10.62
CA ARG A 36 16.17 1.83 10.35
C ARG A 36 16.73 2.09 8.96
N ASN A 37 17.62 1.21 8.48
CA ASN A 37 18.33 1.36 7.22
C ASN A 37 17.50 0.86 6.04
N SER A 38 16.45 0.07 6.29
CA SER A 38 15.55 -0.45 5.26
C SER A 38 14.38 0.49 4.94
N LYS A 39 14.35 1.70 5.52
CA LYS A 39 13.25 2.63 5.28
C LYS A 39 13.43 3.34 3.94
N HIS A 40 12.37 3.33 3.15
CA HIS A 40 12.27 4.11 1.93
C HIS A 40 11.41 5.35 2.20
N TYR A 41 11.91 6.50 1.78
CA TYR A 41 11.24 7.78 1.98
C TYR A 41 10.89 8.36 0.60
N SER A 42 9.66 8.83 0.45
CA SER A 42 9.26 9.60 -0.72
C SER A 42 9.80 11.02 -0.63
N ALA A 43 10.05 11.63 -1.78
CA ALA A 43 10.38 13.06 -1.84
C ALA A 43 9.14 13.94 -1.66
N ASN A 44 7.97 13.43 -2.07
CA ASN A 44 6.76 14.21 -2.30
C ASN A 44 5.53 13.28 -2.29
N ALA A 45 4.38 13.78 -1.86
CA ALA A 45 3.05 13.22 -2.12
C ALA A 45 2.10 14.34 -2.59
N TYR A 46 1.38 14.12 -3.70
CA TYR A 46 0.49 15.11 -4.32
C TYR A 46 -0.76 14.45 -4.90
N ARG A 47 -1.78 15.28 -5.16
CA ARG A 47 -3.02 14.86 -5.80
C ARG A 47 -2.99 15.21 -7.28
N VAL A 48 -3.33 14.24 -8.12
CA VAL A 48 -3.57 14.44 -9.55
C VAL A 48 -4.96 15.02 -9.76
N HIS A 49 -5.11 15.92 -10.72
CA HIS A 49 -6.42 16.45 -11.09
C HIS A 49 -7.32 15.31 -11.61
N SER A 50 -8.62 15.39 -11.37
CA SER A 50 -9.56 14.29 -11.66
C SER A 50 -9.93 14.16 -13.14
N ASP A 51 -9.36 14.97 -14.02
CA ASP A 51 -9.57 14.82 -15.46
C ASP A 51 -8.78 13.63 -16.00
N CYS A 52 -9.35 12.96 -17.01
CA CYS A 52 -8.79 11.73 -17.57
C CYS A 52 -7.39 11.95 -18.16
N HIS A 53 -7.16 13.09 -18.82
CA HIS A 53 -5.88 13.38 -19.46
C HIS A 53 -4.75 13.60 -18.46
N SER A 54 -5.01 14.27 -17.33
CA SER A 54 -4.02 14.43 -16.26
C SER A 54 -3.65 13.09 -15.63
N ILE A 55 -4.63 12.22 -15.36
CA ILE A 55 -4.36 10.89 -14.78
C ILE A 55 -3.57 10.03 -15.78
N MET A 56 -3.96 10.02 -17.05
CA MET A 56 -3.22 9.33 -18.11
C MET A 56 -1.77 9.83 -18.23
N ALA A 57 -1.57 11.14 -18.21
CA ALA A 57 -0.25 11.75 -18.32
C ALA A 57 0.63 11.43 -17.11
N GLU A 58 0.05 11.40 -15.90
CA GLU A 58 0.75 10.99 -14.68
C GLU A 58 1.19 9.53 -14.76
N VAL A 59 0.28 8.63 -15.12
CA VAL A 59 0.58 7.19 -15.22
C VAL A 59 1.64 6.91 -16.28
N TYR A 60 1.58 7.61 -17.41
CA TYR A 60 2.55 7.46 -18.49
C TYR A 60 3.96 7.93 -18.10
N GLN A 61 4.07 9.03 -17.35
CA GLN A 61 5.37 9.65 -17.02
C GLN A 61 5.99 9.13 -15.73
N ASN A 62 5.18 8.92 -14.69
CA ASN A 62 5.65 8.67 -13.32
C ASN A 62 5.27 7.27 -12.80
N GLY A 63 4.42 6.53 -13.51
CA GLY A 63 4.02 5.16 -13.18
C GLY A 63 2.69 5.05 -12.42
N PRO A 64 2.39 3.88 -11.83
CA PRO A 64 1.09 3.61 -11.22
C PRO A 64 0.70 4.61 -10.13
N VAL A 65 -0.60 4.93 -10.08
CA VAL A 65 -1.20 5.81 -9.08
C VAL A 65 -2.23 5.07 -8.25
N GLU A 66 -2.44 5.50 -7.00
CA GLU A 66 -3.51 5.01 -6.13
C GLU A 66 -4.81 5.81 -6.37
N VAL A 67 -5.95 5.11 -6.46
CA VAL A 67 -7.28 5.72 -6.64
C VAL A 67 -8.32 5.06 -5.73
N SER A 68 -9.43 5.74 -5.48
CA SER A 68 -10.58 5.20 -4.77
C SER A 68 -11.85 5.35 -5.60
N PHE A 69 -12.78 4.40 -5.45
CA PHE A 69 -14.07 4.38 -6.13
C PHE A 69 -15.12 3.70 -5.26
N SER A 70 -16.39 3.94 -5.56
CA SER A 70 -17.51 3.30 -4.87
C SER A 70 -17.80 1.94 -5.49
N VAL A 71 -17.87 0.91 -4.66
CA VAL A 71 -18.28 -0.45 -5.02
C VAL A 71 -19.78 -0.58 -4.74
N TYR A 72 -20.54 -1.13 -5.69
CA TYR A 72 -21.98 -1.40 -5.57
C TYR A 72 -22.22 -2.92 -5.64
N GLU A 73 -23.32 -3.39 -5.05
CA GLU A 73 -23.77 -4.80 -5.06
C GLU A 73 -24.71 -5.11 -6.23
#